data_AF-A0AAW0G4S9-F1
#
_entry.id   AF-A0AAW0G4S9-F1
#
_cell.length_a   1.000
_cell.length_b   1.000
_cell.length_c   1.000
_cell.angle_alpha   90.00
_cell.angle_beta   90.00
_cell.angle_gamma   90.00
#
_symmetry.space_group_name_H-M   'P 1'
#
loop_
_entity.id
_entity.type
_entity.pdbx_description
1 polymer ?
#
loop_
_entity_poly.entity_id
_entity_poly.type
_entity_poly.pdbx_seq_one_letter_code
_entity_poly.pdbx_strand_id
1 'polypeptide(L)'
;MSCPHLGELKSFQPPRLSQSVHREECTQCFDNQDQPLGIDVCLKCFTGGCLDRDRHHIRTHVSKTGHTFTLNVKRKPKPSANRKMRNLQRKMTKLAIVEDREEDKYEHKTVVKCWKCNPETGLELPEATADAQTKTLVDGVMQSLSSARQSEVKAWEEEIAACEHTLMLEQFATGHIQPSGLAHCGKCDLKENLWLCLTCGSLGCGRQQFGGIGGNGHGLQHFEETRHPVSVKLGTITPEGNADIYCYICNDTKLDPELSTHLATFGINVQTQTKTEKSMTELVSRLFTR
;
A
#
# COMPACT_ATOMS: atom_id res chain seq x y z
N MET A 1 11.27 23.88 22.90
CA MET A 1 12.67 24.06 22.46
C MET A 1 12.69 23.89 20.94
N SER A 2 13.15 24.88 20.20
CA SER A 2 13.25 24.80 18.74
C SER A 2 14.42 23.91 18.33
N CYS A 3 14.23 23.07 17.32
CA CYS A 3 15.27 22.19 16.78
C CYS A 3 15.91 22.86 15.55
N PRO A 4 17.23 23.17 15.55
CA PRO A 4 17.89 23.78 14.40
C PRO A 4 17.97 22.83 13.19
N HIS A 5 17.88 21.51 13.42
CA HIS A 5 17.97 20.48 12.39
C HIS A 5 16.64 20.26 11.65
N LEU A 6 15.54 20.89 12.07
CA LEU A 6 14.20 20.62 11.51
C LEU A 6 14.14 20.83 9.99
N GLY A 7 14.98 21.73 9.45
CA GLY A 7 15.11 21.95 8.01
C GLY A 7 15.55 20.71 7.21
N GLU A 8 16.26 19.75 7.82
CA GLU A 8 16.69 18.52 7.16
C GLU A 8 15.50 17.65 6.73
N LEU A 9 14.38 17.69 7.46
CA LEU A 9 13.16 16.96 7.14
C LEU A 9 12.57 17.35 5.78
N LYS A 10 12.85 18.57 5.28
CA LYS A 10 12.40 19.03 3.96
C LYS A 10 13.02 18.26 2.80
N SER A 11 14.08 17.49 3.04
CA SER A 11 14.66 16.62 2.02
C SER A 11 14.06 15.22 2.01
N PHE A 12 13.24 14.88 3.00
CA PHE A 12 12.71 13.52 3.17
C PHE A 12 11.45 13.34 2.34
N GLN A 13 11.28 12.13 1.83
CA GLN A 13 10.15 11.73 1.00
C GLN A 13 9.25 10.75 1.76
N PRO A 14 7.93 10.79 1.57
CA PRO A 14 7.03 9.77 2.09
C PRO A 14 7.42 8.35 1.62
N PRO A 15 7.02 7.29 2.36
CA PRO A 15 7.24 5.93 1.93
C PRO A 15 6.61 5.65 0.56
N ARG A 16 7.35 4.95 -0.31
CA ARG A 16 6.81 4.41 -1.55
C ARG A 16 5.88 3.24 -1.25
N LEU A 17 4.96 2.94 -2.17
CA LEU A 17 4.03 1.81 -2.02
C LEU A 17 4.74 0.46 -1.84
N SER A 18 5.90 0.26 -2.47
CA SER A 18 6.72 -0.95 -2.37
C SER A 18 7.61 -1.00 -1.12
N GLN A 19 7.65 0.06 -0.32
CA GLN A 19 8.56 0.15 0.82
C GLN A 19 7.91 -0.34 2.11
N SER A 20 8.61 -1.20 2.84
CA SER A 20 8.15 -1.69 4.14
C SER A 20 8.26 -0.63 5.22
N VAL A 21 7.19 -0.48 5.99
CA VAL A 21 7.10 0.47 7.10
C VAL A 21 6.80 -0.29 8.39
N HIS A 22 7.75 -0.23 9.32
CA HIS A 22 7.70 -0.96 10.59
C HIS A 22 7.24 -0.04 11.71
N ARG A 23 5.96 0.35 11.70
CA ARG A 23 5.36 1.29 12.66
C ARG A 23 4.60 0.66 13.82
N GLU A 24 4.50 -0.67 13.83
CA GLU A 24 3.70 -1.40 14.81
C GLU A 24 4.60 -2.04 15.88
N GLU A 25 5.75 -2.59 15.48
CA GLU A 25 6.68 -3.34 16.33
C GLU A 25 8.14 -3.07 15.94
N CYS A 26 9.05 -3.27 16.89
CA CYS A 26 10.48 -3.20 16.68
C CYS A 26 10.96 -4.34 15.76
N THR A 27 11.86 -4.00 14.83
CA THR A 27 12.45 -4.99 13.92
C THR A 27 13.45 -5.95 14.56
N GLN A 28 13.76 -5.78 15.85
CA GLN A 28 14.77 -6.56 16.57
C GLN A 28 14.22 -7.18 17.88
N CYS A 29 13.01 -6.82 18.32
CA CYS A 29 12.34 -7.38 19.49
C CYS A 29 10.83 -7.16 19.42
N PHE A 30 10.07 -7.72 20.37
CA PHE A 30 8.61 -7.65 20.41
C PHE A 30 8.04 -6.37 21.06
N ASP A 31 8.85 -5.32 21.20
CA ASP A 31 8.34 -4.04 21.70
C ASP A 31 7.52 -3.34 20.61
N ASN A 32 6.35 -2.84 20.98
CA ASN A 32 5.36 -2.37 20.00
C ASN A 32 4.70 -1.05 20.42
N GLN A 33 3.88 -0.51 19.52
CA GLN A 33 3.19 0.76 19.69
C GLN A 33 2.17 0.79 20.85
N ASP A 34 1.78 -0.35 21.41
CA ASP A 34 0.84 -0.42 22.55
C ASP A 34 1.55 -0.22 23.91
N GLN A 35 2.88 -0.33 23.93
CA GLN A 35 3.67 -0.13 25.13
C GLN A 35 3.78 1.36 25.52
N PRO A 36 4.08 1.69 26.80
CA PRO A 36 4.14 3.08 27.28
C PRO A 36 5.13 3.97 26.52
N LEU A 37 6.25 3.41 26.07
CA LEU A 37 7.26 4.11 25.28
C LEU A 37 6.89 4.23 23.80
N GLY A 38 5.98 3.38 23.31
CA GLY A 38 5.66 3.24 21.89
C GLY A 38 6.83 2.70 21.08
N ILE A 39 6.74 2.88 19.77
CA ILE A 39 7.79 2.50 18.83
C ILE A 39 8.28 3.73 18.06
N ASP A 40 9.59 3.84 17.85
CA ASP A 40 10.14 4.88 16.99
C ASP A 40 10.40 4.33 15.58
N VAL A 41 9.87 5.03 14.58
CA VAL A 41 10.04 4.71 13.16
C VAL A 41 11.03 5.68 12.54
N CYS A 42 12.11 5.20 11.94
CA CYS A 42 13.04 6.05 11.21
C CYS A 42 12.35 6.77 10.04
N LEU A 43 12.42 8.10 9.97
CA LEU A 43 11.77 8.86 8.88
C LEU A 43 12.50 8.80 7.53
N LYS A 44 13.67 8.14 7.47
CA LYS A 44 14.47 7.98 6.25
C LYS A 44 14.39 6.57 5.64
N CYS A 45 14.38 5.53 6.47
CA CYS A 45 14.33 4.14 6.00
C CYS A 45 13.13 3.34 6.55
N PHE A 46 12.28 3.95 7.38
CA PHE A 46 11.04 3.37 7.91
C PHE A 46 11.18 2.10 8.75
N THR A 47 12.39 1.85 9.26
CA THR A 47 12.68 0.80 10.24
C THR A 47 12.17 1.20 11.63
N GLY A 48 11.53 0.25 12.32
CA GLY A 48 11.01 0.40 13.68
C GLY A 48 12.02 -0.04 14.73
N GLY A 49 12.22 0.78 15.75
CA GLY A 49 13.15 0.55 16.85
C GLY A 49 12.52 0.84 18.21
N CYS A 50 12.79 -0.02 19.20
CA CYS A 50 12.34 0.17 20.57
C CYS A 50 13.17 1.25 21.29
N LEU A 51 12.52 1.90 22.26
CA LEU A 51 13.07 2.96 23.12
C LEU A 51 13.48 2.46 24.51
N ASP A 52 13.42 1.14 24.71
CA ASP A 52 13.81 0.51 25.97
C ASP A 52 15.27 0.85 26.33
N ARG A 53 15.56 1.02 27.63
CA ARG A 53 16.87 1.48 28.07
C ARG A 53 17.96 0.42 27.92
N ASP A 54 17.58 -0.86 27.98
CA ASP A 54 18.51 -1.98 27.91
C ASP A 54 18.71 -2.44 26.45
N ARG A 55 17.63 -2.51 25.67
CA ARG A 55 17.70 -2.91 24.24
C ARG A 55 18.07 -1.76 23.28
N HIS A 56 17.47 -0.59 23.51
CA HIS A 56 17.76 0.69 22.82
C HIS A 56 17.96 0.59 21.30
N HIS A 57 17.16 -0.23 20.60
CA HIS A 57 17.37 -0.55 19.18
C HIS A 57 17.30 0.68 18.26
N ILE A 58 16.45 1.67 18.58
CA ILE A 58 16.42 2.91 17.78
C ILE A 58 17.68 3.75 17.95
N ARG A 59 18.22 3.85 19.18
CA ARG A 59 19.48 4.58 19.45
C ARG A 59 20.64 3.92 18.72
N THR A 60 20.71 2.59 18.76
CA THR A 60 21.69 1.80 17.99
C THR A 60 21.54 2.04 16.49
N HIS A 61 20.31 2.08 15.97
CA HIS A 61 20.05 2.39 14.55
C HIS A 61 20.58 3.77 14.18
N VAL A 62 20.20 4.81 14.92
CA VAL A 62 20.65 6.20 14.69
C VAL A 62 22.17 6.30 14.69
N SER A 63 22.84 5.68 15.66
CA SER A 63 24.31 5.70 15.77
C SER A 63 25.00 5.02 14.59
N LYS A 64 24.44 3.92 14.08
CA LYS A 64 25.03 3.16 12.97
C LYS A 64 24.78 3.77 11.60
N THR A 65 23.59 4.35 11.38
CA THR A 65 23.17 4.84 10.05
C THR A 65 23.31 6.35 9.89
N GLY A 66 23.43 7.09 10.99
CA GLY A 66 23.34 8.55 10.98
C GLY A 66 21.94 9.08 10.67
N HIS A 67 20.89 8.24 10.73
CA HIS A 67 19.52 8.67 10.52
C HIS A 67 18.97 9.37 11.77
N THR A 68 18.79 10.68 11.70
CA THR A 68 18.67 11.52 12.90
C THR A 68 17.25 11.88 13.31
N PHE A 69 16.26 11.50 12.50
CA PHE A 69 14.85 11.79 12.74
C PHE A 69 14.02 10.52 12.78
N THR A 70 13.17 10.43 13.81
CA THR A 70 12.22 9.34 14.01
C THR A 70 10.83 9.86 14.28
N LEU A 71 9.82 9.03 14.02
CA LEU A 71 8.43 9.25 14.39
C LEU A 71 8.08 8.25 15.49
N ASN A 72 7.83 8.74 16.70
CA ASN A 72 7.28 7.91 17.75
C ASN A 72 5.79 7.66 17.49
N VAL A 73 5.37 6.41 17.54
CA VAL A 73 3.98 5.97 17.35
C VAL A 73 3.53 5.25 18.62
N LYS A 74 2.43 5.74 19.22
CA LYS A 74 1.74 5.11 20.34
C LYS A 74 0.28 4.87 19.98
N ARG A 75 -0.22 3.67 20.29
CA ARG A 75 -1.63 3.31 20.09
C ARG A 75 -2.31 3.12 21.45
N LYS A 76 -3.51 3.69 21.59
CA LYS A 76 -4.35 3.49 22.78
C LYS A 76 -5.78 3.18 22.39
N PRO A 77 -6.49 2.31 23.12
CA PRO A 77 -7.91 2.07 22.87
C PRO A 77 -8.73 3.33 23.17
N LYS A 78 -9.68 3.67 22.28
CA LYS A 78 -10.61 4.78 22.51
C LYS A 78 -11.54 4.45 23.70
N PRO A 79 -11.90 5.44 24.55
CA PRO A 79 -12.74 5.19 25.72
C PRO A 79 -14.13 4.63 25.38
N SER A 80 -14.58 3.69 26.22
CA SER A 80 -15.64 2.68 26.00
C SER A 80 -17.08 3.19 25.77
N ALA A 81 -17.34 4.50 25.69
CA ALA A 81 -18.69 5.03 25.41
C ALA A 81 -19.21 4.52 24.05
N ASN A 82 -18.31 4.39 23.07
CA ASN A 82 -18.63 3.85 21.75
C ASN A 82 -18.79 2.32 21.73
N ARG A 83 -18.28 1.59 22.72
CA ARG A 83 -18.36 0.12 22.75
C ARG A 83 -19.74 -0.38 23.19
N LYS A 84 -20.42 0.33 24.11
CA LYS A 84 -21.82 0.03 24.50
C LYS A 84 -22.80 0.42 23.39
N MET A 85 -22.64 1.60 22.79
CA MET A 85 -23.52 2.08 21.70
C MET A 85 -23.36 1.23 20.43
N ARG A 86 -22.12 0.85 20.06
CA ARG A 86 -21.86 -0.05 18.92
C ARG A 86 -22.35 -1.47 19.16
N ASN A 87 -22.24 -2.00 20.38
CA ASN A 87 -22.84 -3.30 20.73
C ASN A 87 -24.38 -3.26 20.69
N LEU A 88 -25.00 -2.13 21.04
CA LEU A 88 -26.44 -1.94 20.94
C LEU A 88 -26.89 -1.85 19.48
N GLN A 89 -26.16 -1.10 18.64
CA GLN A 89 -26.39 -1.02 17.18
C GLN A 89 -26.24 -2.39 16.50
N ARG A 90 -25.21 -3.19 16.83
CA ARG A 90 -25.01 -4.55 16.30
C ARG A 90 -26.13 -5.52 16.67
N LYS A 91 -26.76 -5.36 17.85
CA LYS A 91 -27.93 -6.15 18.25
C LYS A 91 -29.18 -5.79 17.42
N MET A 92 -29.28 -4.56 16.92
CA MET A 92 -30.43 -4.09 16.12
C MET A 92 -30.25 -4.30 14.61
N THR A 93 -29.02 -4.41 14.10
CA THR A 93 -28.71 -4.58 12.65
C THR A 93 -28.16 -5.97 12.34
N LYS A 94 -28.92 -7.02 12.71
CA LYS A 94 -28.52 -8.43 12.55
C LYS A 94 -28.38 -8.92 11.09
N LEU A 95 -28.45 -8.03 10.11
CA LEU A 95 -28.34 -8.32 8.67
C LEU A 95 -27.34 -7.42 7.92
N ALA A 96 -26.72 -6.43 8.58
CA ALA A 96 -25.70 -5.58 7.97
C ALA A 96 -24.38 -5.76 8.70
N ILE A 97 -23.34 -6.22 7.98
CA ILE A 97 -21.97 -6.27 8.47
C ILE A 97 -21.47 -4.82 8.54
N VAL A 98 -21.60 -4.19 9.71
CA VAL A 98 -20.97 -2.88 9.96
C VAL A 98 -19.48 -3.11 10.16
N GLU A 99 -18.67 -2.66 9.20
CA GLU A 99 -17.20 -2.67 9.24
C GLU A 99 -16.70 -2.03 10.55
N ASP A 100 -15.81 -2.71 11.28
CA ASP A 100 -15.22 -2.22 12.53
C ASP A 100 -13.78 -1.79 12.27
N ARG A 101 -13.58 -0.56 11.77
CA ARG A 101 -12.25 -0.07 11.38
C ARG A 101 -11.36 0.06 12.61
N GLU A 102 -10.06 -0.22 12.50
CA GLU A 102 -9.13 -0.01 13.62
C GLU A 102 -9.09 1.44 14.07
N GLU A 103 -9.29 2.37 13.14
CA GLU A 103 -9.49 3.80 13.37
C GLU A 103 -10.65 4.09 14.33
N ASP A 104 -11.66 3.22 14.39
CA ASP A 104 -12.82 3.34 15.29
C ASP A 104 -12.54 2.77 16.68
N LYS A 105 -11.55 1.88 16.80
CA LYS A 105 -11.17 1.19 18.05
C LYS A 105 -10.03 1.90 18.79
N TYR A 106 -9.09 2.47 18.04
CA TYR A 106 -7.83 2.96 18.56
C TYR A 106 -7.58 4.41 18.16
N GLU A 107 -6.95 5.14 19.07
CA GLU A 107 -6.37 6.45 18.84
C GLU A 107 -4.85 6.29 18.76
N HIS A 108 -4.25 6.93 17.76
CA HIS A 108 -2.80 6.96 17.60
C HIS A 108 -2.28 8.35 17.98
N LYS A 109 -1.26 8.38 18.85
CA LYS A 109 -0.50 9.58 19.15
C LYS A 109 0.86 9.46 18.49
N THR A 110 1.20 10.45 17.67
CA THR A 110 2.47 10.51 16.97
C THR A 110 3.27 11.74 17.36
N VAL A 111 4.58 11.60 17.51
CA VAL A 111 5.50 12.70 17.86
C VAL A 111 6.81 12.53 17.09
N VAL A 112 7.22 13.55 16.34
CA VAL A 112 8.54 13.55 15.67
C VAL A 112 9.64 13.77 16.70
N LYS A 113 10.77 13.07 16.57
CA LYS A 113 11.94 13.21 17.43
C LYS A 113 13.20 13.52 16.63
N CYS A 114 14.07 14.34 17.21
CA CYS A 114 15.40 14.62 16.69
C CYS A 114 16.48 14.07 17.63
N TRP A 115 17.29 13.15 17.12
CA TRP A 115 18.35 12.50 17.88
C TRP A 115 19.68 13.27 17.90
N LYS A 116 19.86 14.28 17.03
CA LYS A 116 21.00 15.20 17.14
C LYS A 116 20.87 16.11 18.36
N CYS A 117 19.65 16.58 18.64
CA CYS A 117 19.40 17.49 19.76
C CYS A 117 19.38 16.78 21.12
N ASN A 118 19.03 15.49 21.14
CA ASN A 118 19.14 14.64 22.33
C ASN A 118 19.44 13.20 21.88
N PRO A 119 20.72 12.78 21.91
CA PRO A 119 21.14 11.44 21.49
C PRO A 119 20.66 10.29 22.39
N GLU A 120 20.27 10.58 23.63
CA GLU A 120 19.88 9.54 24.59
C GLU A 120 18.43 9.09 24.39
N THR A 121 17.50 10.03 24.27
CA THR A 121 16.06 9.73 24.21
C THR A 121 15.35 10.28 22.97
N GLY A 122 16.04 11.05 22.13
CA GLY A 122 15.45 11.86 21.09
C GLY A 122 14.73 13.09 21.67
N LEU A 123 14.96 14.27 21.10
CA LEU A 123 14.22 15.47 21.48
C LEU A 123 12.85 15.42 20.81
N GLU A 124 11.78 15.37 21.59
CA GLU A 124 10.41 15.42 21.06
C GLU A 124 10.10 16.81 20.47
N LEU A 125 9.51 16.80 19.28
CA LEU A 125 9.14 17.98 18.48
C LEU A 125 7.64 17.92 18.13
N PRO A 126 6.74 18.19 19.09
CA PRO A 126 5.29 18.12 18.86
C PRO A 126 4.81 19.08 17.75
N GLU A 127 5.49 20.21 17.57
CA GLU A 127 5.14 21.24 16.58
C GLU A 127 5.69 20.94 15.18
N ALA A 128 6.51 19.90 14.99
CA ALA A 128 7.09 19.58 13.69
C ALA A 128 6.02 19.28 12.62
N THR A 129 4.88 18.71 13.02
CA THR A 129 3.75 18.40 12.12
C THR A 129 2.89 19.62 11.76
N ALA A 130 3.20 20.81 12.30
CA ALA A 130 2.59 22.05 11.84
C ALA A 130 3.08 22.45 10.42
N ASP A 131 4.30 22.02 10.06
CA ASP A 131 4.83 22.15 8.71
C ASP A 131 4.14 21.14 7.77
N ALA A 132 3.63 21.63 6.63
CA ALA A 132 2.83 20.85 5.70
C ALA A 132 3.61 19.66 5.11
N GLN A 133 4.91 19.82 4.83
CA GLN A 133 5.71 18.76 4.26
C GLN A 133 5.99 17.65 5.29
N THR A 134 6.32 18.03 6.51
CA THR A 134 6.52 17.09 7.62
C THR A 134 5.23 16.34 7.93
N LYS A 135 4.08 17.02 7.88
CA LYS A 135 2.77 16.39 8.00
C LYS A 135 2.52 15.33 6.92
N THR A 136 2.76 15.65 5.65
CA THR A 136 2.62 14.70 4.54
C THR A 136 3.52 13.46 4.71
N LEU A 137 4.76 13.65 5.19
CA LEU A 137 5.67 12.54 5.50
C LEU A 137 5.10 11.64 6.61
N VAL A 138 4.65 12.23 7.73
CA VAL A 138 4.05 11.50 8.85
C VAL A 138 2.77 10.78 8.44
N ASP A 139 1.90 11.45 7.67
CA ASP A 139 0.68 10.86 7.14
C ASP A 139 1.00 9.70 6.20
N GLY A 140 2.02 9.82 5.35
CA GLY A 140 2.51 8.73 4.50
C GLY A 140 2.97 7.50 5.30
N VAL A 141 3.71 7.71 6.40
CA VAL A 141 4.08 6.63 7.33
C VAL A 141 2.84 6.01 7.96
N MET A 142 1.87 6.81 8.42
CA MET A 142 0.66 6.32 9.08
C MET A 142 -0.39 5.71 8.14
N GLN A 143 -0.33 5.98 6.84
CA GLN A 143 -1.23 5.41 5.83
C GLN A 143 -0.61 4.22 5.09
N SER A 144 0.71 4.04 5.17
CA SER A 144 1.40 2.88 4.63
C SER A 144 0.85 1.56 5.20
N LEU A 145 0.85 0.52 4.36
CA LEU A 145 0.60 -0.85 4.81
C LEU A 145 1.71 -1.22 5.79
N SER A 146 1.33 -1.71 6.98
CA SER A 146 2.32 -2.19 7.94
C SER A 146 3.09 -3.38 7.39
N SER A 147 4.31 -3.60 7.88
CA SER A 147 5.12 -4.75 7.48
C SER A 147 4.40 -6.09 7.68
N ALA A 148 3.58 -6.23 8.73
CA ALA A 148 2.79 -7.44 8.96
C ALA A 148 1.77 -7.64 7.82
N ARG A 149 1.01 -6.59 7.47
CA ARG A 149 0.07 -6.64 6.34
C ARG A 149 0.75 -6.85 4.99
N GLN A 150 1.93 -6.26 4.77
CA GLN A 150 2.71 -6.53 3.56
C GLN A 150 3.15 -7.99 3.48
N SER A 151 3.50 -8.60 4.62
CA SER A 151 3.89 -10.01 4.67
C SER A 151 2.69 -10.93 4.45
N GLU A 152 1.52 -10.58 5.01
CA GLU A 152 0.26 -11.27 4.69
C GLU A 152 -0.05 -11.16 3.20
N VAL A 153 -0.06 -9.96 2.62
CA VAL A 153 -0.29 -9.77 1.17
C VAL A 153 0.69 -10.61 0.34
N LYS A 154 1.99 -10.62 0.70
CA LYS A 154 3.00 -11.45 0.04
C LYS A 154 2.73 -12.94 0.18
N ALA A 155 2.28 -13.41 1.34
CA ALA A 155 1.94 -14.82 1.52
C ALA A 155 0.76 -15.25 0.63
N TRP A 156 -0.18 -14.34 0.36
CA TRP A 156 -1.24 -14.59 -0.63
C TRP A 156 -0.71 -14.51 -2.08
N GLU A 157 0.25 -13.62 -2.37
CA GLU A 157 0.92 -13.56 -3.68
C GLU A 157 1.70 -14.85 -3.99
N GLU A 158 2.29 -15.51 -2.98
CA GLU A 158 3.00 -16.79 -3.13
C GLU A 158 2.11 -17.96 -3.58
N GLU A 159 0.78 -17.85 -3.44
CA GLU A 159 -0.17 -18.86 -3.96
C GLU A 159 -0.64 -18.60 -5.40
N ILE A 160 -0.31 -17.44 -5.99
CA ILE A 160 -0.74 -17.10 -7.36
C ILE A 160 0.17 -17.83 -8.35
N ALA A 161 -0.38 -18.80 -9.08
CA ALA A 161 0.34 -19.52 -10.13
C ALA A 161 -0.01 -19.00 -11.54
N ALA A 162 0.88 -19.23 -12.50
CA ALA A 162 0.55 -19.11 -13.91
C ALA A 162 -0.50 -20.17 -14.31
N CYS A 163 -1.29 -19.89 -15.35
CA CYS A 163 -2.19 -20.88 -15.94
C CYS A 163 -1.82 -21.12 -17.40
N GLU A 164 -2.41 -22.15 -18.01
CA GLU A 164 -2.22 -22.46 -19.44
C GLU A 164 -2.47 -21.23 -20.33
N HIS A 165 -3.46 -20.39 -20.01
CA HIS A 165 -3.80 -19.20 -20.78
C HIS A 165 -2.76 -18.07 -20.71
N THR A 166 -1.96 -17.99 -19.64
CA THR A 166 -0.84 -17.03 -19.58
C THR A 166 0.41 -17.61 -20.24
N LEU A 167 0.66 -18.92 -20.07
CA LEU A 167 1.81 -19.62 -20.65
C LEU A 167 1.72 -19.77 -22.18
N MET A 168 0.50 -19.90 -22.72
CA MET A 168 0.24 -20.10 -24.15
C MET A 168 -0.46 -18.89 -24.76
N LEU A 169 -0.23 -17.69 -24.22
CA LEU A 169 -0.88 -16.48 -24.68
C LEU A 169 -0.40 -16.11 -26.09
N GLU A 170 -1.33 -16.07 -27.04
CA GLU A 170 -1.08 -15.52 -28.37
C GLU A 170 -1.53 -14.05 -28.44
N GLN A 171 -0.69 -13.20 -29.03
CA GLN A 171 -0.98 -11.79 -29.21
C GLN A 171 -1.18 -11.45 -30.69
N PHE A 172 -2.25 -10.72 -31.01
CA PHE A 172 -2.60 -10.25 -32.36
C PHE A 172 -2.47 -8.72 -32.48
N ALA A 173 -1.49 -8.14 -31.78
CA ALA A 173 -1.45 -6.71 -31.45
C ALA A 173 -1.72 -5.77 -32.65
N THR A 174 -2.58 -4.78 -32.40
CA THR A 174 -3.07 -3.81 -33.40
C THR A 174 -2.40 -2.44 -33.34
N GLY A 175 -1.43 -2.24 -32.43
CA GLY A 175 -0.67 -0.99 -32.34
C GLY A 175 -0.15 -0.65 -30.94
N HIS A 176 0.50 0.52 -30.85
CA HIS A 176 1.08 1.06 -29.63
C HIS A 176 0.02 1.63 -28.69
N ILE A 177 0.14 1.35 -27.39
CA ILE A 177 -0.76 1.90 -26.36
C ILE A 177 -0.18 3.21 -25.84
N GLN A 178 -1.07 4.18 -25.60
CA GLN A 178 -0.67 5.48 -25.07
C GLN A 178 0.04 5.34 -23.71
N PRO A 179 1.04 6.18 -23.43
CA PRO A 179 1.75 6.17 -22.15
C PRO A 179 0.80 6.31 -20.94
N SER A 180 1.24 5.77 -19.79
CA SER A 180 0.50 5.85 -18.53
C SER A 180 0.12 7.31 -18.20
N GLY A 181 -1.17 7.59 -17.98
CA GLY A 181 -1.71 8.93 -17.70
C GLY A 181 -2.52 9.55 -18.85
N LEU A 182 -2.36 9.07 -20.08
CA LEU A 182 -3.21 9.42 -21.23
C LEU A 182 -4.22 8.32 -21.59
N ALA A 183 -4.03 7.14 -21.01
CA ALA A 183 -4.89 5.98 -21.20
C ALA A 183 -6.27 6.19 -20.53
N HIS A 184 -7.33 5.81 -21.24
CA HIS A 184 -8.70 5.79 -20.75
C HIS A 184 -9.43 4.56 -21.31
N CYS A 185 -10.53 4.17 -20.68
CA CYS A 185 -11.34 3.05 -21.14
C CYS A 185 -11.89 3.31 -22.56
N GLY A 186 -11.78 2.34 -23.47
CA GLY A 186 -12.27 2.49 -24.84
C GLY A 186 -13.79 2.63 -24.98
N LYS A 187 -14.55 2.38 -23.90
CA LYS A 187 -16.03 2.45 -23.86
C LYS A 187 -16.57 3.49 -22.85
N CYS A 188 -15.73 4.19 -22.07
CA CYS A 188 -16.17 5.28 -21.17
C CYS A 188 -15.00 6.17 -20.71
N ASP A 189 -15.30 7.26 -20.01
CA ASP A 189 -14.30 8.27 -19.63
C ASP A 189 -13.43 7.92 -18.40
N LEU A 190 -13.50 6.68 -17.90
CA LEU A 190 -12.69 6.25 -16.76
C LEU A 190 -11.20 6.21 -17.14
N LYS A 191 -10.36 6.76 -16.26
CA LYS A 191 -8.89 6.83 -16.40
C LYS A 191 -8.13 5.99 -15.36
N GLU A 192 -8.86 5.38 -14.45
CA GLU A 192 -8.35 4.56 -13.35
C GLU A 192 -9.00 3.17 -13.41
N ASN A 193 -8.40 2.18 -12.75
CA ASN A 193 -8.84 0.80 -12.77
C ASN A 193 -8.97 0.25 -14.20
N LEU A 194 -7.93 0.51 -15.01
CA LEU A 194 -7.89 0.12 -16.42
C LEU A 194 -7.19 -1.24 -16.59
N TRP A 195 -7.83 -2.10 -17.37
CA TRP A 195 -7.42 -3.47 -17.67
C TRP A 195 -7.13 -3.60 -19.15
N LEU A 196 -5.86 -3.88 -19.44
CA LEU A 196 -5.33 -4.09 -20.78
C LEU A 196 -5.43 -5.57 -21.13
N CYS A 197 -6.18 -5.90 -22.17
CA CYS A 197 -6.23 -7.22 -22.77
C CYS A 197 -4.88 -7.58 -23.41
N LEU A 198 -4.22 -8.62 -22.89
CA LEU A 198 -2.89 -9.00 -23.37
C LEU A 198 -2.92 -9.67 -24.75
N THR A 199 -4.08 -10.15 -25.23
CA THR A 199 -4.21 -10.72 -26.57
C THR A 199 -4.26 -9.67 -27.68
N CYS A 200 -4.95 -8.54 -27.47
CA CYS A 200 -5.22 -7.60 -28.58
C CYS A 200 -5.00 -6.12 -28.29
N GLY A 201 -4.66 -5.76 -27.04
CA GLY A 201 -4.42 -4.37 -26.68
C GLY A 201 -5.67 -3.56 -26.30
N SER A 202 -6.85 -4.20 -26.28
CA SER A 202 -8.09 -3.53 -25.86
C SER A 202 -8.01 -3.07 -24.40
N LEU A 203 -8.44 -1.84 -24.14
CA LEU A 203 -8.39 -1.22 -22.82
C LEU A 203 -9.79 -1.00 -22.26
N GLY A 204 -10.15 -1.77 -21.23
CA GLY A 204 -11.46 -1.70 -20.57
C GLY A 204 -11.33 -1.31 -19.10
N CYS A 205 -12.31 -0.58 -18.56
CA CYS A 205 -12.38 -0.36 -17.11
C CYS A 205 -12.78 -1.65 -16.38
N GLY A 206 -12.30 -1.78 -15.15
CA GLY A 206 -12.59 -2.90 -14.27
C GLY A 206 -14.05 -2.97 -13.86
N ARG A 207 -14.41 -4.04 -13.17
CA ARG A 207 -15.74 -4.20 -12.57
C ARG A 207 -15.93 -3.18 -11.44
N GLN A 208 -17.17 -2.86 -11.13
CA GLN A 208 -17.48 -2.08 -9.94
C GLN A 208 -17.05 -2.85 -8.68
N GLN A 209 -16.25 -2.21 -7.82
CA GLN A 209 -15.79 -2.80 -6.57
C GLN A 209 -16.36 -2.05 -5.35
N PHE A 210 -16.61 -2.78 -4.27
CA PHE A 210 -16.95 -2.19 -2.98
C PHE A 210 -15.76 -1.38 -2.46
N GLY A 211 -15.98 -0.13 -2.06
CA GLY A 211 -14.90 0.75 -1.56
C GLY A 211 -14.62 2.01 -2.41
N GLY A 212 -15.45 2.31 -3.41
CA GLY A 212 -15.41 3.60 -4.12
C GLY A 212 -14.46 3.66 -5.32
N ILE A 213 -13.85 2.54 -5.72
CA ILE A 213 -13.10 2.43 -6.96
C ILE A 213 -14.11 2.25 -8.10
N GLY A 214 -14.14 3.21 -9.03
CA GLY A 214 -15.03 3.20 -10.18
C GLY A 214 -14.75 2.02 -11.12
N GLY A 215 -15.78 1.60 -11.86
CA GLY A 215 -15.66 0.53 -12.85
C GLY A 215 -17.02 0.15 -13.43
N ASN A 216 -17.10 0.02 -14.75
CA ASN A 216 -18.32 -0.36 -15.46
C ASN A 216 -18.24 -1.78 -16.06
N GLY A 217 -17.14 -2.50 -15.83
CA GLY A 217 -16.98 -3.88 -16.29
C GLY A 217 -16.64 -4.03 -17.78
N HIS A 218 -16.18 -2.98 -18.46
CA HIS A 218 -15.87 -3.05 -19.88
C HIS A 218 -14.74 -4.03 -20.24
N GLY A 219 -13.80 -4.29 -19.32
CA GLY A 219 -12.82 -5.37 -19.50
C GLY A 219 -13.45 -6.77 -19.53
N LEU A 220 -14.48 -7.01 -18.69
CA LEU A 220 -15.24 -8.26 -18.73
C LEU A 220 -16.07 -8.37 -20.00
N GLN A 221 -16.76 -7.29 -20.37
CA GLN A 221 -17.55 -7.25 -21.61
C GLN A 221 -16.66 -7.54 -22.83
N HIS A 222 -15.45 -7.00 -22.88
CA HIS A 222 -14.47 -7.31 -23.93
C HIS A 222 -14.17 -8.81 -24.00
N PHE A 223 -13.95 -9.47 -22.86
CA PHE A 223 -13.78 -10.93 -22.81
C PHE A 223 -15.03 -11.68 -23.29
N GLU A 224 -16.22 -11.26 -22.89
CA GLU A 224 -17.47 -11.91 -23.31
C GLU A 224 -17.67 -11.83 -24.85
N GLU A 225 -17.26 -10.72 -25.46
CA GLU A 225 -17.34 -10.47 -26.90
C GLU A 225 -16.25 -11.21 -27.71
N THR A 226 -15.02 -11.28 -27.19
CA THR A 226 -13.84 -11.74 -27.97
C THR A 226 -13.24 -13.05 -27.51
N ARG A 227 -13.55 -13.47 -26.28
CA ARG A 227 -12.94 -14.60 -25.57
C ARG A 227 -11.43 -14.48 -25.33
N HIS A 228 -10.87 -13.27 -25.37
CA HIS A 228 -9.48 -13.05 -25.00
C HIS A 228 -9.24 -13.25 -23.50
N PRO A 229 -8.46 -14.25 -23.09
CA PRO A 229 -8.55 -14.80 -21.74
C PRO A 229 -7.92 -13.94 -20.65
N VAL A 230 -6.89 -13.16 -20.97
CA VAL A 230 -6.00 -12.56 -19.98
C VAL A 230 -5.93 -11.05 -20.14
N SER A 231 -6.06 -10.34 -19.01
CA SER A 231 -5.83 -8.91 -18.93
C SER A 231 -4.91 -8.54 -17.77
N VAL A 232 -4.14 -7.47 -17.95
CA VAL A 232 -3.26 -6.87 -16.93
C VAL A 232 -3.81 -5.52 -16.46
N LYS A 233 -3.73 -5.22 -15.16
CA LYS A 233 -4.16 -3.93 -14.61
C LYS A 233 -3.03 -2.89 -14.71
N LEU A 234 -3.23 -1.85 -15.52
CA LEU A 234 -2.17 -0.90 -15.89
C LEU A 234 -1.50 -0.20 -14.69
N GLY A 235 -2.28 0.26 -13.72
CA GLY A 235 -1.75 0.99 -12.57
C GLY A 235 -0.91 0.16 -11.61
N THR A 236 -0.81 -1.15 -11.83
CA THR A 236 -0.12 -2.08 -10.92
C THR A 236 1.22 -2.58 -11.44
N ILE A 237 1.58 -2.20 -12.67
CA ILE A 237 2.83 -2.63 -13.32
C ILE A 237 4.02 -2.04 -12.57
N THR A 238 4.98 -2.90 -12.22
CA THR A 238 6.22 -2.51 -11.55
C THR A 238 7.43 -2.65 -12.48
N PRO A 239 8.53 -1.91 -12.22
CA PRO A 239 9.79 -2.02 -12.98
C PRO A 239 10.37 -3.43 -13.06
N GLU A 240 10.09 -4.26 -12.07
CA GLU A 240 10.56 -5.65 -11.96
C GLU A 240 9.78 -6.61 -12.87
N GLY A 241 8.76 -6.13 -13.60
CA GLY A 241 7.96 -6.96 -14.50
C GLY A 241 6.82 -7.70 -13.81
N ASN A 242 6.34 -7.20 -12.67
CA ASN A 242 5.16 -7.73 -11.98
C ASN A 242 3.94 -6.81 -12.19
N ALA A 243 2.74 -7.38 -12.20
CA ALA A 243 1.48 -6.65 -12.22
C ALA A 243 0.32 -7.55 -11.79
N ASP A 244 -0.85 -6.98 -11.52
CA ASP A 244 -2.07 -7.77 -11.38
C ASP A 244 -2.51 -8.29 -12.74
N ILE A 245 -2.63 -9.61 -12.83
CA ILE A 245 -3.08 -10.29 -14.04
C ILE A 245 -4.31 -11.12 -13.69
N TYR A 246 -5.34 -10.97 -14.50
CA TYR A 246 -6.59 -11.68 -14.32
C TYR A 246 -6.90 -12.52 -15.54
N CYS A 247 -7.13 -13.81 -15.32
CA CYS A 247 -7.61 -14.72 -16.34
C CYS A 247 -9.12 -14.89 -16.21
N TYR A 248 -9.88 -14.41 -17.20
CA TYR A 248 -11.34 -14.50 -17.21
C TYR A 248 -11.85 -15.94 -17.40
N ILE A 249 -11.06 -16.83 -18.04
CA ILE A 249 -11.43 -18.25 -18.17
C ILE A 249 -11.26 -19.00 -16.84
N CYS A 250 -10.12 -18.82 -16.16
CA CYS A 250 -9.92 -19.37 -14.82
C CYS A 250 -10.76 -18.66 -13.76
N ASN A 251 -11.31 -17.48 -14.09
CA ASN A 251 -12.01 -16.58 -13.19
C ASN A 251 -11.18 -16.26 -11.93
N ASP A 252 -9.87 -16.07 -12.13
CA ASP A 252 -8.90 -15.99 -11.03
C ASP A 252 -7.68 -15.14 -11.41
N THR A 253 -6.98 -14.65 -10.38
CA THR A 253 -5.71 -13.94 -10.54
C THR A 253 -4.62 -14.94 -10.89
N LYS A 254 -3.73 -14.58 -11.81
CA LYS A 254 -2.66 -15.47 -12.31
C LYS A 254 -1.35 -14.73 -12.40
N LEU A 255 -0.26 -15.49 -12.57
CA LEU A 255 1.02 -14.95 -12.99
C LEU A 255 1.20 -15.11 -14.49
N ASP A 256 1.98 -14.20 -15.06
CA ASP A 256 2.47 -14.27 -16.42
C ASP A 256 4.00 -14.17 -16.38
N PRO A 257 4.70 -15.31 -16.51
CA PRO A 257 6.15 -15.34 -16.50
C PRO A 257 6.78 -14.47 -17.61
N GLU A 258 6.05 -14.22 -18.69
CA GLU A 258 6.49 -13.48 -19.87
C GLU A 258 5.86 -12.08 -19.96
N LEU A 259 5.37 -11.54 -18.83
CA LEU A 259 4.65 -10.26 -18.82
C LEU A 259 5.43 -9.13 -19.51
N SER A 260 6.74 -9.04 -19.27
CA SER A 260 7.58 -8.02 -19.89
C SER A 260 7.58 -8.12 -21.42
N THR A 261 7.64 -9.35 -21.95
CA THR A 261 7.57 -9.66 -23.37
C THR A 261 6.19 -9.28 -23.92
N HIS A 262 5.11 -9.68 -23.24
CA HIS A 262 3.74 -9.38 -23.66
C HIS A 262 3.42 -7.88 -23.67
N LEU A 263 3.92 -7.14 -22.69
CA LEU A 263 3.75 -5.68 -22.60
C LEU A 263 4.55 -4.94 -23.67
N ALA A 264 5.74 -5.44 -24.02
CA ALA A 264 6.57 -4.84 -25.06
C ALA A 264 5.90 -4.85 -26.44
N THR A 265 5.04 -5.82 -26.74
CA THR A 265 4.24 -5.87 -27.98
C THR A 265 3.29 -4.67 -28.12
N PHE A 266 2.86 -4.09 -27.01
CA PHE A 266 2.08 -2.85 -26.97
C PHE A 266 2.94 -1.59 -26.81
N GLY A 267 4.26 -1.77 -26.80
CA GLY A 267 5.29 -0.76 -26.55
C GLY A 267 5.35 -0.23 -25.12
N ILE A 268 4.86 -1.02 -24.16
CA ILE A 268 4.99 -0.69 -22.74
C ILE A 268 6.32 -1.27 -22.25
N ASN A 269 7.29 -0.39 -21.95
CA ASN A 269 8.52 -0.78 -21.27
C ASN A 269 8.27 -0.83 -19.76
N VAL A 270 8.36 -2.03 -19.16
CA VAL A 270 8.14 -2.23 -17.72
C VAL A 270 9.10 -1.40 -16.85
N GLN A 271 10.35 -1.23 -17.27
CA GLN A 271 11.39 -0.54 -16.48
C GLN A 271 11.07 0.95 -16.26
N THR A 272 10.26 1.54 -17.13
CA THR A 272 9.83 2.94 -17.03
C THR A 272 8.49 3.09 -16.31
N GLN A 273 7.83 1.99 -15.93
CA GLN A 273 6.55 2.05 -15.23
C GLN A 273 6.76 2.37 -13.75
N THR A 274 5.75 2.99 -13.15
CA THR A 274 5.68 3.19 -11.71
C THR A 274 4.30 2.75 -11.27
N LYS A 275 4.22 1.91 -10.23
CA LYS A 275 2.96 1.50 -9.63
C LYS A 275 2.20 2.73 -9.10
N THR A 276 1.04 3.01 -9.70
CA THR A 276 0.17 4.16 -9.36
C THR A 276 -1.12 3.74 -8.66
N GLU A 277 -1.51 2.48 -8.78
CA GLU A 277 -2.70 1.90 -8.17
C GLU A 277 -2.35 0.75 -7.24
N LYS A 278 -3.27 0.46 -6.31
CA LYS A 278 -3.19 -0.73 -5.46
C LYS A 278 -3.52 -1.97 -6.27
N SER A 279 -2.80 -3.04 -5.96
CA SER A 279 -3.08 -4.38 -6.43
C SER A 279 -4.44 -4.88 -5.94
N MET A 280 -5.02 -5.84 -6.63
CA MET A 280 -6.23 -6.56 -6.24
C MET A 280 -6.04 -7.18 -4.84
N THR A 281 -4.89 -7.76 -4.56
CA THR A 281 -4.57 -8.35 -3.24
C THR A 281 -4.50 -7.29 -2.13
N GLU A 282 -3.91 -6.12 -2.38
CA GLU A 282 -3.88 -5.00 -1.43
C GLU A 282 -5.27 -4.38 -1.17
N LEU A 283 -6.19 -4.49 -2.14
CA LEU A 283 -7.58 -4.06 -1.99
C LEU A 283 -8.40 -5.08 -1.20
N VAL A 284 -8.18 -6.37 -1.47
CA VAL A 284 -8.87 -7.48 -0.82
C VAL A 284 -8.41 -7.69 0.62
N SER A 285 -7.13 -7.43 0.95
CA SER A 285 -6.64 -7.52 2.33
C SER A 285 -7.32 -6.52 3.29
N ARG A 286 -7.91 -5.44 2.76
CA ARG A 286 -8.81 -4.57 3.53
C ARG A 286 -10.18 -5.20 3.82
N LEU A 287 -10.72 -5.99 2.89
CA LEU A 287 -12.02 -6.66 3.02
C LEU A 287 -11.99 -7.90 3.93
N PHE A 288 -10.82 -8.54 4.10
CA PHE A 288 -10.64 -9.70 4.99
C PHE A 288 -10.28 -9.34 6.44
N THR A 289 -10.50 -8.09 6.86
CA THR A 289 -10.54 -7.76 8.29
C THR A 289 -11.75 -8.45 8.97
N ARG A 290 -11.56 -9.71 9.32
CA ARG A 290 -12.40 -10.47 10.25
C ARG A 290 -11.65 -10.70 11.55
#